data_AF-A0A5R2NBR2-F1
#
_entry.id   AF-A0A5R2NBR2-F1
#
_cell.length_a   1.000
_cell.length_b   1.000
_cell.length_c   1.000
_cell.angle_alpha   90.00
_cell.angle_beta   90.00
_cell.angle_gamma   90.00
#
_symmetry.space_group_name_H-M   'P 1'
#
loop_
_entity.id
_entity.type
_entity.pdbx_description
1 polymer ?
#
loop_
_entity_poly.entity_id
_entity_poly.type
_entity_poly.pdbx_seq_one_letter_code
_entity_poly.pdbx_strand_id
1 'polypeptide(L)' 'YFGGEAKPAERGRVAIYKAMCDLLWTLWGLIQLANNNPVDDFRAYADGRFARCKALMETPEFSRHLAAIRQG' A
#
# COMPACT_ATOMS: atom_id res chain seq x y z
N TYR A 1 0.26 -20.80 -0.19
CA TYR A 1 -0.99 -20.05 0.05
C TYR A 1 -2.11 -20.53 -0.85
N PHE A 2 -2.01 -20.41 -2.19
CA PHE A 2 -3.10 -20.80 -3.11
C PHE A 2 -3.15 -22.27 -3.55
N GLY A 3 -2.18 -23.11 -3.18
CA GLY A 3 -2.15 -24.51 -3.63
C GLY A 3 -1.85 -24.71 -5.13
N GLY A 4 -1.50 -23.63 -5.84
CA GLY A 4 -1.16 -23.59 -7.26
C GLY A 4 -0.64 -22.20 -7.66
N GLU A 5 -0.44 -21.97 -8.95
CA GLU A 5 -0.08 -20.64 -9.45
C GLU A 5 -1.21 -19.63 -9.18
N ALA A 6 -0.87 -18.49 -8.58
CA ALA A 6 -1.84 -17.46 -8.26
C ALA A 6 -2.48 -16.86 -9.53
N LYS A 7 -3.81 -16.79 -9.54
CA LYS A 7 -4.59 -16.18 -10.61
C LYS A 7 -4.33 -14.67 -10.69
N PRO A 8 -4.58 -14.04 -11.85
CA PRO A 8 -4.38 -12.59 -12.01
C PRO A 8 -5.10 -11.73 -10.96
N ALA A 9 -6.33 -12.09 -10.62
CA ALA A 9 -7.13 -11.44 -9.57
C ALA A 9 -6.51 -11.56 -8.17
N GLU A 10 -6.00 -12.74 -7.84
CA GLU A 10 -5.36 -13.04 -6.56
C GLU A 10 -4.07 -12.23 -6.41
N ARG A 11 -3.23 -12.22 -7.45
CA ARG A 11 -2.02 -11.37 -7.51
C ARG A 11 -2.39 -9.89 -7.42
N GLY A 12 -3.43 -9.49 -8.14
CA GLY A 12 -3.95 -8.13 -8.10
C GLY A 12 -4.30 -7.71 -6.69
N ARG A 13 -5.11 -8.50 -5.98
CA ARG A 13 -5.51 -8.18 -4.59
C ARG A 13 -4.31 -7.99 -3.68
N VAL A 14 -3.29 -8.84 -3.80
CA VAL A 14 -2.05 -8.68 -3.02
C VAL A 14 -1.35 -7.36 -3.37
N ALA A 15 -1.27 -6.99 -4.65
CA ALA A 15 -0.67 -5.72 -5.06
C ALA A 15 -1.45 -4.50 -4.52
N ILE A 16 -2.78 -4.53 -4.55
CA ILE A 16 -3.61 -3.45 -3.99
C ILE A 16 -3.45 -3.38 -2.48
N TYR A 17 -3.47 -4.51 -1.76
CA TYR A 17 -3.28 -4.50 -0.32
C TYR A 17 -1.88 -4.05 0.10
N LYS A 18 -0.84 -4.22 -0.73
CA LYS A 18 0.47 -3.60 -0.48
C LYS A 18 0.36 -2.07 -0.44
N ALA A 19 -0.29 -1.46 -1.44
CA ALA A 19 -0.51 -0.02 -1.45
C ALA A 19 -1.39 0.44 -0.28
N MET A 20 -2.52 -0.25 -0.04
CA MET A 20 -3.43 0.11 1.06
C MET A 20 -2.80 -0.06 2.45
N CYS A 21 -1.89 -1.03 2.62
CA CYS A 21 -1.14 -1.20 3.85
C CYS A 21 -0.19 -0.01 4.10
N ASP A 22 0.55 0.42 3.07
CA ASP A 22 1.40 1.61 3.19
C ASP A 22 0.55 2.88 3.44
N LEU A 23 -0.60 3.01 2.80
CA LEU A 23 -1.52 4.13 3.04
C LEU A 23 -2.06 4.13 4.47
N LEU A 24 -2.51 2.98 4.98
CA LEU A 24 -2.98 2.84 6.35
C LEU A 24 -1.91 3.30 7.35
N TRP A 25 -0.69 2.80 7.20
CA TRP A 25 0.41 3.16 8.09
C TRP A 25 0.89 4.60 7.90
N THR A 26 0.79 5.15 6.70
CA THR A 26 1.01 6.58 6.46
C THR A 26 0.04 7.42 7.30
N LEU A 27 -1.26 7.14 7.20
CA LEU A 27 -2.30 7.89 7.93
C LEU A 27 -2.13 7.74 9.44
N TRP A 28 -1.84 6.53 9.92
CA TRP A 28 -1.53 6.30 11.33
C TRP A 28 -0.30 7.11 11.77
N GLY A 29 0.78 7.12 10.98
CA GLY A 29 2.00 7.89 11.28
C GLY A 29 1.74 9.39 11.36
N LEU A 30 0.91 9.94 10.46
CA LEU A 30 0.51 11.34 10.51
C LEU A 30 -0.30 11.67 11.78
N ILE A 31 -1.14 10.75 12.26
CA ILE A 31 -1.84 10.90 13.54
C ILE A 31 -0.83 10.92 14.70
N GLN A 32 0.16 10.03 14.70
CA GLN A 32 1.20 10.02 15.74
C GLN A 32 2.01 11.32 15.76
N LEU A 33 2.36 11.83 14.58
CA LEU A 33 3.05 13.11 14.44
C LEU A 33 2.20 14.27 14.98
N ALA A 34 0.92 14.33 14.63
CA ALA A 34 0.00 15.36 15.14
C ALA A 34 -0.17 15.31 16.67
N ASN A 35 -0.06 14.12 17.25
CA ASN A 35 -0.12 13.90 18.69
C ASN A 35 1.21 14.18 19.42
N ASN A 36 2.26 14.62 18.72
CA ASN A 36 3.61 14.81 19.27
C ASN A 36 4.15 13.56 19.98
N ASN A 37 3.85 12.37 19.46
CA ASN A 37 4.36 11.12 20.04
C ASN A 37 5.90 11.07 19.91
N PRO A 38 6.67 10.98 21.02
CA PRO A 38 8.13 11.07 20.99
C PRO A 38 8.83 9.73 20.71
N VAL A 39 8.09 8.64 20.46
CA VAL A 39 8.67 7.29 20.32
C VAL A 39 9.60 7.17 19.11
N ASP A 40 9.33 7.90 18.02
CA ASP A 40 10.11 7.84 16.78
C ASP A 40 9.89 9.10 15.91
N ASP A 41 10.61 9.22 14.79
CA ASP A 41 10.38 10.24 13.77
C ASP A 41 9.19 9.86 12.87
N PHE A 42 7.99 10.26 13.32
CA PHE A 42 6.75 10.00 12.59
C PHE A 42 6.60 10.80 11.28
N ARG A 43 7.33 11.92 11.11
CA ARG A 43 7.34 12.66 9.84
C ARG A 43 8.05 11.82 8.79
N ALA A 44 9.28 11.41 9.06
CA ALA A 44 10.05 10.57 8.15
C ALA A 44 9.35 9.22 7.88
N TYR A 45 8.75 8.61 8.91
CA TYR A 45 7.98 7.38 8.78
C TYR A 45 6.81 7.51 7.80
N ALA A 46 5.98 8.54 7.97
CA ALA A 46 4.80 8.75 7.13
C ALA A 46 5.20 9.11 5.70
N ASP A 47 6.15 10.02 5.52
CA ASP A 47 6.59 10.47 4.19
C ASP A 47 7.21 9.32 3.39
N GLY A 48 8.04 8.48 4.03
CA GLY A 48 8.66 7.33 3.39
C GLY A 48 7.64 6.28 2.92
N ARG A 49 6.63 5.97 3.76
CA ARG A 49 5.55 5.04 3.37
C ARG A 49 4.66 5.62 2.29
N PHE A 50 4.33 6.90 2.37
CA PHE A 50 3.52 7.57 1.37
C PHE A 50 4.21 7.58 0.01
N ALA A 51 5.51 7.91 -0.03
CA ALA A 51 6.29 7.91 -1.25
C ALA A 51 6.31 6.52 -1.91
N ARG A 52 6.49 5.44 -1.12
CA ARG A 52 6.44 4.06 -1.63
C ARG A 52 5.04 3.68 -2.12
N CYS A 53 3.99 4.04 -1.39
CA CYS A 53 2.59 3.82 -1.80
C CYS A 53 2.31 4.50 -3.14
N LYS A 54 2.64 5.79 -3.25
CA LYS A 54 2.45 6.59 -4.45
C LYS A 54 3.22 6.00 -5.63
N ALA A 55 4.50 5.69 -5.45
CA ALA A 55 5.33 5.10 -6.50
C ALA A 55 4.75 3.78 -7.02
N LEU A 56 4.24 2.91 -6.13
CA LEU A 56 3.57 1.68 -6.52
C LEU A 56 2.28 1.95 -7.32
N MET A 57 1.44 2.86 -6.83
CA MET A 57 0.17 3.21 -7.46
C MET A 57 0.33 3.87 -8.84
N GLU A 58 1.44 4.56 -9.08
CA GLU A 58 1.75 5.22 -10.36
C GLU A 58 2.27 4.27 -11.45
N THR A 59 2.55 3.00 -11.11
CA THR A 59 3.00 2.02 -12.11
C THR A 59 1.85 1.60 -13.05
N PRO A 60 2.12 1.37 -14.35
CA PRO A 60 1.14 0.79 -15.27
C PRO A 60 0.61 -0.57 -14.78
N GLU A 61 1.47 -1.35 -14.12
CA GLU A 61 1.16 -2.67 -13.54
C GLU A 61 0.06 -2.57 -12.48
N PHE A 62 0.06 -1.52 -11.65
CA PHE A 62 -0.98 -1.31 -10.65
C PHE A 62 -2.36 -1.15 -11.28
N SER A 63 -2.45 -0.41 -12.39
CA SER A 63 -3.70 -0.27 -13.16
C SER A 63 -4.15 -1.59 -13.79
N ARG A 64 -3.21 -2.41 -14.28
CA ARG A 64 -3.53 -3.77 -14.77
C ARG A 64 -4.02 -4.68 -13.65
N HIS A 65 -3.42 -4.60 -12.46
CA HIS A 65 -3.88 -5.34 -11.28
C HIS A 65 -5.29 -4.93 -10.85
N LEU A 66 -5.60 -3.63 -10.85
CA LEU A 66 -6.95 -3.13 -10.61
C LEU A 66 -7.95 -3.67 -11.64
N ALA A 67 -7.59 -3.64 -12.92
CA ALA A 67 -8.44 -4.17 -13.99
C ALA A 67 -8.70 -5.67 -13.83
N ALA A 68 -7.65 -6.46 -13.50
CA ALA A 68 -7.78 -7.90 -13.27
C ALA A 68 -8.75 -8.22 -12.11
N ILE A 69 -8.70 -7.47 -11.01
CA ILE A 69 -9.64 -7.64 -9.88
C ILE A 69 -11.08 -7.29 -10.28
N ARG A 70 -11.26 -6.26 -11.12
CA ARG A 70 -12.60 -5.87 -11.58
C ARG A 70 -13.22 -6.92 -12.52
N GLN A 71 -12.40 -7.76 -13.13
CA GLN A 71 -12.83 -8.78 -14.09
C GLN A 71 -13.12 -10.15 -13.45
N GLY A 72 -12.66 -10.42 -12.23
CA GLY A 72 -12.87 -11.69 -11.50
C GLY A 72 -11.69 -12.01 -10.61
#